data_AF-A0A7S2CXE7-F1
#
_entry.id   AF-A0A7S2CXE7-F1
#
_cell.length_a   1.000
_cell.length_b   1.000
_cell.length_c   1.000
_cell.angle_alpha   90.00
_cell.angle_beta   90.00
_cell.angle_gamma   90.00
#
_symmetry.space_group_name_H-M   'P 1'
#
loop_
_entity.id
_entity.type
_entity.pdbx_description
1 polymer ?
#
loop_
_entity_poly.entity_id
_entity_poly.type
_entity_poly.pdbx_seq_one_letter_code
_entity_poly.pdbx_strand_id
1 'polypeptide(L)'
;ESVRTKVIFILYTSSEAPTKHRAMMARHKGALLRHCISGIHVEFQLDSPDDLTEQMVVEKLLSSGGAHTARAFDFMHASSTSFNIDGDAAGHAPPPTPARTEKNNDDDDDDDLLSTSGAVNNGEKEGVMDKIANTAAEEGNDMQETTSSPPMDMTSESITEPIGDTGVEVEHRCIGAWARVLDDSCASNWLLMGYPPLTSFGGRQRWDTSLVVVQGEGPGGLDEMVSNLESGSVYLGGFKVVAVDGESRRGKFVCIFFAPITAPVRIRAMAAQLKGSLKAHVLSGTHIDLEVSRATDLTAQVVAEKLVSSGGAHSATTFIF
;
A
#
# COMPACT_ATOMS: atom_id res chain seq x y z
N GLU A 1 21.38 -4.62 19.02
CA GLU A 1 20.04 -4.34 19.55
C GLU A 1 19.34 -3.34 18.63
N SER A 2 18.09 -3.57 18.25
CA SER A 2 17.38 -2.73 17.28
C SER A 2 16.53 -1.70 18.01
N VAL A 3 16.93 -0.43 18.00
CA VAL A 3 16.08 0.68 18.46
C VAL A 3 15.15 1.12 17.33
N ARG A 4 13.86 1.32 17.64
CA ARG A 4 12.85 1.78 16.68
C ARG A 4 12.01 2.88 17.32
N THR A 5 11.90 4.01 16.64
CA THR A 5 11.01 5.10 17.04
C THR A 5 9.56 4.67 16.84
N LYS A 6 8.74 4.88 17.87
CA LYS A 6 7.28 4.71 17.81
C LYS A 6 6.64 6.08 17.90
N VAL A 7 5.70 6.35 17.01
CA VAL A 7 4.95 7.61 16.99
C VAL A 7 3.59 7.35 17.59
N ILE A 8 3.23 8.12 18.62
CA ILE A 8 1.96 8.02 19.32
C ILE A 8 1.17 9.29 19.02
N PHE A 9 -0.08 9.13 18.61
CA PHE A 9 -0.99 10.25 18.43
C PHE A 9 -1.91 10.36 19.64
N ILE A 10 -1.99 11.56 20.21
CA ILE A 10 -2.82 11.84 21.38
C ILE A 10 -3.82 12.93 21.00
N LEU A 11 -5.11 12.59 21.07
CA LEU A 11 -6.20 13.55 20.99
C LEU A 11 -6.71 13.82 22.42
N TYR A 12 -6.18 14.88 23.03
CA TYR A 12 -6.68 15.36 24.32
C TYR A 12 -7.86 16.31 24.12
N THR A 13 -8.98 15.99 24.75
CA THR A 13 -10.22 16.78 24.70
C THR A 13 -10.67 17.10 26.12
N SER A 14 -10.24 18.25 26.65
CA SER A 14 -10.61 18.66 28.01
C SER A 14 -12.12 18.63 28.24
N SER A 15 -12.55 18.09 29.38
CA SER A 15 -13.94 18.11 29.85
C SER A 15 -14.48 19.53 30.06
N GLU A 16 -13.61 20.51 30.29
CA GLU A 16 -13.94 21.93 30.41
C GLU A 16 -14.12 22.63 29.06
N ALA A 17 -13.65 22.02 27.96
CA ALA A 17 -13.76 22.61 26.64
C ALA A 17 -15.24 22.70 26.20
N PRO A 18 -15.65 23.79 25.52
CA PRO A 18 -17.00 23.91 24.98
C PRO A 18 -17.36 22.73 24.08
N THR A 19 -18.59 22.21 24.21
CA THR A 19 -19.08 21.05 23.43
C THR A 19 -18.86 21.20 21.92
N LYS A 20 -19.00 22.42 21.39
CA LYS A 20 -18.75 22.72 19.98
C LYS A 20 -17.29 22.43 19.57
N HIS A 21 -16.33 22.78 20.41
CA HIS A 21 -14.90 22.55 20.12
C HIS A 21 -14.57 21.06 20.15
N ARG A 22 -15.10 20.33 21.15
CA ARG A 22 -14.94 18.87 21.24
C ARG A 22 -15.49 18.17 19.99
N ALA A 23 -16.69 18.55 19.57
CA ALA A 23 -17.31 18.01 18.36
C ALA A 23 -16.50 18.33 17.08
N MET A 24 -15.95 19.55 16.97
CA MET A 24 -15.10 19.92 15.83
C MET A 24 -13.78 19.12 15.81
N MET A 25 -13.12 18.94 16.95
CA MET A 25 -11.90 18.14 17.02
C MET A 25 -12.15 16.68 16.65
N ALA A 26 -13.24 16.07 17.14
CA ALA A 26 -13.61 14.72 16.75
C ALA A 26 -13.84 14.58 15.23
N ARG A 27 -14.45 15.58 14.57
CA ARG A 27 -14.63 15.60 13.11
C ARG A 27 -13.31 15.75 12.36
N HIS A 28 -12.40 16.59 12.86
CA HIS A 28 -11.11 16.83 12.21
C HIS A 28 -10.10 15.70 12.40
N LYS A 29 -10.23 14.90 13.47
CA LYS A 29 -9.35 13.76 13.77
C LYS A 29 -9.09 12.88 12.55
N GLY A 30 -10.15 12.42 11.88
CA GLY A 30 -10.01 11.53 10.72
C GLY A 30 -9.34 12.19 9.52
N ALA A 31 -9.45 13.51 9.36
CA ALA A 31 -8.75 14.25 8.31
C ALA A 31 -7.26 14.45 8.68
N LEU A 32 -6.97 14.78 9.94
CA LEU A 32 -5.60 14.95 10.43
C LEU A 32 -4.79 13.65 10.31
N LEU A 33 -5.38 12.53 10.74
CA LEU A 33 -4.75 11.20 10.65
C LEU A 33 -4.53 10.76 9.19
N ARG A 34 -5.41 11.15 8.26
CA ARG A 34 -5.28 10.77 6.85
C ARG A 34 -4.33 11.67 6.06
N HIS A 35 -4.34 12.97 6.33
CA HIS A 35 -3.69 13.95 5.45
C HIS A 35 -2.49 14.65 6.06
N CYS A 36 -2.39 14.68 7.40
CA CYS A 36 -1.36 15.49 8.07
C CYS A 36 -0.34 14.63 8.82
N ILE A 37 -0.75 13.49 9.37
CA ILE A 37 0.10 12.68 10.26
C ILE A 37 0.06 11.22 9.81
N SER A 38 1.15 10.77 9.18
CA SER A 38 1.34 9.36 8.81
C SER A 38 2.31 8.67 9.77
N GLY A 39 2.30 7.32 9.80
CA GLY A 39 3.24 6.53 10.60
C GLY A 39 2.92 6.46 12.11
N ILE A 40 1.68 6.76 12.50
CA ILE A 40 1.20 6.58 13.87
C ILE A 40 1.08 5.09 14.16
N HIS A 41 1.62 4.67 15.30
CA HIS A 41 1.59 3.29 15.76
C HIS A 41 0.43 3.04 16.73
N VAL A 42 0.16 4.01 17.59
CA VAL A 42 -0.87 3.93 18.61
C VAL A 42 -1.57 5.27 18.73
N GLU A 43 -2.87 5.22 18.95
CA GLU A 43 -3.73 6.39 19.12
C GLU A 43 -4.34 6.40 20.53
N PHE A 44 -4.34 7.56 21.19
CA PHE A 44 -5.04 7.78 22.46
C PHE A 44 -6.05 8.92 22.30
N GLN A 45 -7.23 8.73 22.87
CA GLN A 45 -8.22 9.78 23.05
C GLN A 45 -8.46 9.92 24.55
N LEU A 46 -8.20 11.11 25.07
CA LEU A 46 -8.14 11.37 26.51
C LEU A 46 -9.06 12.53 26.86
N ASP A 47 -9.77 12.40 27.98
CA ASP A 47 -10.60 13.47 28.53
C ASP A 47 -9.90 14.20 29.69
N SER A 48 -8.90 13.55 30.32
CA SER A 48 -7.97 14.11 31.30
C SER A 48 -6.51 13.82 30.91
N PRO A 49 -5.55 14.73 31.14
CA PRO A 49 -4.13 14.44 30.92
C PRO A 49 -3.60 13.35 31.88
N ASP A 50 -4.21 13.21 33.06
CA ASP A 50 -3.83 12.22 34.06
C ASP A 50 -4.19 10.79 33.62
N ASP A 51 -5.06 10.64 32.62
CA ASP A 51 -5.42 9.35 32.02
C ASP A 51 -4.30 8.79 31.13
N LEU A 52 -3.21 9.54 30.91
CA LEU A 52 -2.07 9.07 30.12
C LEU A 52 -0.89 8.73 31.02
N THR A 53 -0.72 7.44 31.28
CA THR A 53 0.45 6.91 31.98
C THR A 53 1.40 6.22 31.01
N GLU A 54 2.71 6.19 31.34
CA GLU A 54 3.69 5.43 30.56
C GLU A 54 3.29 3.96 30.45
N GLN A 55 2.73 3.37 31.51
CA GLN A 55 2.27 1.99 31.52
C GLN A 55 1.18 1.75 30.48
N MET A 56 0.20 2.65 30.36
CA MET A 56 -0.85 2.55 29.33
C MET A 56 -0.28 2.65 27.92
N VAL A 57 0.73 3.52 27.73
CA VAL A 57 1.42 3.64 26.45
C VAL A 57 2.17 2.36 26.11
N VAL A 58 2.92 1.79 27.06
CA VAL A 58 3.65 0.52 26.89
C VAL A 58 2.70 -0.63 26.60
N GLU A 59 1.63 -0.79 27.38
CA GLU A 59 0.65 -1.86 27.19
C GLU A 59 -0.02 -1.78 25.80
N LYS A 60 -0.37 -0.57 25.37
CA LYS A 60 -0.96 -0.36 24.05
C LYS A 60 0.05 -0.55 22.90
N LEU A 61 1.31 -0.20 23.10
CA LEU A 61 2.39 -0.48 22.14
C LEU A 61 2.71 -1.98 22.05
N LEU A 62 2.64 -2.71 23.16
CA LEU A 62 2.84 -4.16 23.20
C LEU A 62 1.69 -4.89 22.53
N SER A 63 0.44 -4.50 22.80
CA SER A 63 -0.75 -5.10 22.18
C SER A 63 -0.92 -4.77 20.69
N SER A 64 -0.34 -3.66 20.22
CA SER A 64 -0.27 -3.32 18.79
C SER A 64 0.97 -3.91 18.09
N GLY A 65 1.92 -4.46 18.85
CA GLY A 65 3.07 -5.16 18.29
C GLY A 65 2.65 -6.51 17.72
N GLY A 66 2.92 -6.75 16.43
CA GLY A 66 2.77 -8.06 15.81
C GLY A 66 3.81 -9.07 16.34
N ALA A 67 4.37 -9.91 15.46
CA ALA A 67 5.36 -10.93 15.82
C ALA A 67 6.66 -10.39 16.48
N HIS A 68 6.85 -9.07 16.50
CA HIS A 68 7.99 -8.42 17.12
C HIS A 68 7.54 -7.57 18.32
N THR A 69 7.63 -8.17 19.50
CA THR A 69 7.39 -7.47 20.78
C THR A 69 8.67 -6.74 21.20
N ALA A 70 8.57 -5.44 21.48
CA ALA A 70 9.70 -4.69 22.04
C ALA A 70 9.94 -5.13 23.49
N ARG A 71 11.21 -5.28 23.89
CA ARG A 71 11.57 -5.66 25.26
C ARG A 71 11.51 -4.48 26.23
N ALA A 72 11.75 -3.29 25.73
CA ALA A 72 11.74 -2.05 26.50
C ALA A 72 11.33 -0.89 25.60
N PHE A 73 10.79 0.16 26.23
CA PHE A 73 10.51 1.44 25.60
C PHE A 73 11.30 2.52 26.35
N ASP A 74 11.97 3.38 25.60
CA ASP A 74 12.66 4.55 26.12
C ASP A 74 11.84 5.80 25.76
N PHE A 75 11.33 6.49 26.77
CA PHE A 75 10.56 7.73 26.64
C PHE A 75 11.45 8.99 26.66
N MET A 76 12.77 8.84 26.57
CA MET A 76 13.77 9.90 26.54
C MET A 76 13.74 10.84 27.77
N HIS A 77 13.42 10.30 28.95
CA HIS A 77 13.54 11.04 30.20
C HIS A 77 14.97 10.95 30.75
N ALA A 78 15.51 12.06 31.24
CA ALA A 78 16.84 12.14 31.87
C ALA A 78 16.97 11.30 33.16
N SER A 79 15.88 10.68 33.62
CA SER A 79 15.83 9.71 34.71
C SER A 79 15.16 8.44 34.19
N SER A 80 15.94 7.53 33.62
CA SER A 80 15.45 6.28 33.04
C SER A 80 14.92 5.33 34.12
N THR A 81 13.60 5.16 34.20
CA THR A 81 12.95 4.03 34.88
C THR A 81 12.88 2.88 33.89
N SER A 82 13.80 1.92 33.98
CA SER A 82 13.74 0.71 33.17
C SER A 82 12.69 -0.26 33.75
N PHE A 83 11.58 -0.48 33.04
CA PHE A 83 10.67 -1.57 33.36
C PHE A 83 11.27 -2.88 32.86
N ASN A 84 11.76 -3.72 33.78
CA ASN A 84 12.16 -5.09 33.44
C ASN A 84 10.91 -5.92 33.18
N ILE A 85 10.64 -6.22 31.91
CA ILE A 85 9.55 -7.11 31.49
C ILE A 85 9.89 -8.60 31.77
N ASP A 86 11.13 -8.90 32.13
CA ASP A 86 11.62 -10.27 32.36
C ASP A 86 11.26 -10.89 33.73
N GLY A 87 10.24 -10.36 34.43
CA GLY A 87 9.76 -10.89 35.71
C GLY A 87 8.41 -11.59 35.60
N ASP A 88 8.41 -12.92 35.71
CA ASP A 88 7.23 -13.80 35.87
C ASP A 88 6.23 -13.91 34.69
N ALA A 89 6.68 -14.47 33.58
CA ALA A 89 5.80 -15.17 32.62
C ALA A 89 5.38 -16.57 33.13
N ALA A 90 5.02 -16.69 34.40
CA ALA A 90 4.40 -17.89 34.98
C ALA A 90 2.95 -17.58 35.36
N GLY A 91 2.01 -17.83 34.43
CA GLY A 91 0.63 -18.13 34.83
C GLY A 91 -0.52 -17.27 34.30
N HIS A 92 -0.36 -16.44 33.26
CA HIS A 92 -1.54 -15.91 32.57
C HIS A 92 -2.00 -16.90 31.49
N ALA A 93 -2.87 -17.83 31.89
CA ALA A 93 -3.61 -18.67 30.96
C ALA A 93 -4.40 -17.78 29.99
N PRO A 94 -4.54 -18.18 28.71
CA PRO A 94 -5.37 -17.46 27.76
C PRO A 94 -6.80 -17.31 28.33
N PRO A 95 -7.49 -16.19 28.07
CA PRO A 95 -8.87 -16.02 28.53
C PRO A 95 -9.72 -17.20 28.05
N PRO A 96 -10.55 -17.80 28.92
CA PRO A 96 -11.38 -18.92 28.54
C PRO A 96 -12.29 -18.50 27.39
N THR A 97 -12.29 -19.30 26.33
CA THR A 97 -13.28 -19.22 25.26
C THR A 97 -14.67 -19.20 25.91
N PRO A 98 -15.55 -18.21 25.63
CA PRO A 98 -16.85 -18.16 26.26
C PRO A 98 -17.62 -19.44 25.93
N ALA A 99 -18.01 -20.16 26.98
CA ALA A 99 -18.83 -21.35 26.88
C ALA A 99 -20.15 -20.99 26.19
N ARG A 100 -20.45 -21.73 25.11
CA ARG A 100 -21.73 -21.71 24.42
C ARG A 100 -22.80 -22.18 25.40
N THR A 101 -23.59 -21.24 25.91
CA THR A 101 -24.79 -21.56 26.69
C THR A 101 -25.79 -22.25 25.77
N GLU A 102 -25.97 -23.56 25.97
CA GLU A 102 -27.12 -24.30 25.46
C GLU A 102 -28.38 -23.74 26.14
N LYS A 103 -29.13 -22.92 25.40
CA LYS A 103 -30.53 -22.66 25.71
C LYS A 103 -31.34 -23.79 25.07
N ASN A 104 -31.77 -24.72 25.91
CA ASN A 104 -33.03 -25.40 25.70
C ASN A 104 -34.13 -24.34 25.78
N ASN A 105 -34.94 -24.22 24.73
CA ASN A 105 -36.34 -23.88 24.84
C ASN A 105 -37.05 -24.46 23.64
N ASP A 106 -38.06 -25.23 24.01
CA ASP A 106 -39.05 -25.89 23.20
C ASP A 106 -39.95 -24.88 22.45
N ASP A 107 -40.53 -25.44 21.39
CA ASP A 107 -41.86 -25.16 20.82
C ASP A 107 -42.13 -23.97 19.89
N ASP A 108 -42.87 -24.37 18.84
CA ASP A 108 -43.78 -23.66 17.95
C ASP A 108 -43.26 -23.05 16.63
N ASP A 109 -43.32 -23.93 15.62
CA ASP A 109 -44.19 -23.84 14.43
C ASP A 109 -43.91 -22.87 13.26
N ASP A 110 -44.12 -23.48 12.09
CA ASP A 110 -44.54 -22.98 10.78
C ASP A 110 -43.50 -22.53 9.72
N ASP A 111 -43.55 -23.32 8.63
CA ASP A 111 -43.53 -22.91 7.21
C ASP A 111 -42.20 -22.43 6.60
N ASP A 112 -41.79 -22.79 5.37
CA ASP A 112 -42.18 -23.82 4.42
C ASP A 112 -41.09 -23.75 3.29
N LEU A 113 -40.80 -24.88 2.65
CA LEU A 113 -40.39 -25.03 1.25
C LEU A 113 -39.22 -24.19 0.66
N LEU A 114 -38.11 -24.87 0.30
CA LEU A 114 -37.92 -25.35 -1.08
C LEU A 114 -36.60 -26.13 -1.25
N SER A 115 -36.76 -27.33 -1.78
CA SER A 115 -35.78 -28.29 -2.27
C SER A 115 -35.05 -27.84 -3.54
N THR A 116 -33.80 -28.28 -3.71
CA THR A 116 -33.25 -29.06 -4.85
C THR A 116 -31.73 -29.23 -4.63
N SER A 117 -31.16 -30.40 -4.31
CA SER A 117 -30.92 -31.63 -5.10
C SER A 117 -29.91 -31.51 -6.26
N GLY A 118 -28.81 -32.26 -6.19
CA GLY A 118 -27.94 -32.65 -7.32
C GLY A 118 -26.46 -32.83 -6.94
N ALA A 119 -26.03 -34.00 -6.42
CA ALA A 119 -25.35 -35.09 -7.16
C ALA A 119 -23.96 -34.69 -7.73
N VAL A 120 -22.85 -35.00 -7.06
CA VAL A 120 -22.04 -36.24 -7.17
C VAL A 120 -21.71 -36.65 -8.62
N ASN A 121 -20.44 -36.54 -9.01
CA ASN A 121 -19.77 -37.61 -9.76
C ASN A 121 -18.23 -37.51 -9.70
N ASN A 122 -17.62 -38.58 -9.19
CA ASN A 122 -16.22 -38.94 -9.38
C ASN A 122 -16.07 -39.73 -10.69
N GLY A 123 -14.91 -39.62 -11.35
CA GLY A 123 -14.57 -40.49 -12.47
C GLY A 123 -13.13 -40.30 -12.94
N GLU A 124 -12.21 -41.07 -12.36
CA GLU A 124 -10.90 -41.39 -12.95
C GLU A 124 -11.06 -42.24 -14.22
N LYS A 125 -10.20 -42.04 -15.22
CA LYS A 125 -9.62 -43.12 -16.02
C LYS A 125 -8.41 -42.66 -16.83
N GLU A 126 -7.27 -43.29 -16.55
CA GLU A 126 -6.10 -43.38 -17.42
C GLU A 126 -6.38 -44.28 -18.64
N GLY A 127 -5.65 -44.05 -19.75
CA GLY A 127 -5.65 -44.94 -20.91
C GLY A 127 -4.90 -44.41 -22.15
N VAL A 128 -3.59 -44.66 -22.18
CA VAL A 128 -2.75 -45.21 -23.28
C VAL A 128 -2.96 -44.80 -24.76
N MET A 129 -1.84 -44.39 -25.38
CA MET A 129 -1.35 -44.49 -26.78
C MET A 129 -2.30 -45.03 -27.89
N ASP A 130 -2.34 -44.35 -29.06
CA ASP A 130 -1.48 -44.69 -30.21
C ASP A 130 -1.61 -43.73 -31.41
N LYS A 131 -0.54 -43.69 -32.22
CA LYS A 131 -0.38 -42.93 -33.47
C LYS A 131 -1.13 -43.57 -34.64
N ILE A 132 -1.79 -42.79 -35.50
CA ILE A 132 -1.87 -43.04 -36.96
C ILE A 132 -1.92 -41.70 -37.72
N ALA A 133 -1.05 -41.55 -38.71
CA ALA A 133 -1.07 -40.51 -39.74
C ALA A 133 -1.88 -40.98 -40.96
N ASN A 134 -2.67 -40.10 -41.60
CA ASN A 134 -2.60 -39.78 -43.04
C ASN A 134 -3.84 -39.07 -43.60
N THR A 135 -3.56 -38.21 -44.60
CA THR A 135 -4.34 -37.82 -45.79
C THR A 135 -5.60 -36.94 -45.70
N ALA A 136 -5.43 -35.73 -46.26
CA ALA A 136 -6.10 -35.18 -47.44
C ALA A 136 -7.64 -35.01 -47.46
N ALA A 137 -8.02 -33.73 -47.60
CA ALA A 137 -9.06 -33.15 -48.44
C ALA A 137 -10.44 -33.82 -48.49
N GLU A 138 -11.45 -33.10 -47.99
CA GLU A 138 -12.67 -32.85 -48.76
C GLU A 138 -13.51 -31.70 -48.15
N GLU A 139 -14.18 -30.99 -49.04
CA GLU A 139 -15.07 -29.86 -48.82
C GLU A 139 -16.32 -30.31 -48.05
N GLY A 140 -16.74 -29.53 -47.05
CA GLY A 140 -17.92 -29.80 -46.25
C GLY A 140 -18.41 -28.54 -45.57
N ASN A 141 -19.22 -27.78 -46.31
CA ASN A 141 -19.94 -26.60 -45.86
C ASN A 141 -21.02 -27.02 -44.85
N ASP A 142 -20.81 -26.74 -43.56
CA ASP A 142 -21.82 -26.95 -42.51
C ASP A 142 -22.04 -25.65 -41.72
N MET A 143 -23.29 -25.16 -41.82
CA MET A 143 -23.82 -24.00 -41.11
C MET A 143 -23.91 -24.32 -39.62
N GLN A 144 -22.93 -23.85 -38.83
CA GLN A 144 -23.09 -23.74 -37.39
C GLN A 144 -23.71 -22.38 -37.04
N GLU A 145 -24.93 -22.42 -36.49
CA GLU A 145 -25.53 -21.30 -35.76
C GLU A 145 -24.62 -20.92 -34.59
N THR A 146 -23.78 -19.91 -34.81
CA THR A 146 -23.07 -19.24 -33.73
C THR A 146 -24.08 -18.41 -32.95
N THR A 147 -24.49 -18.88 -31.79
CA THR A 147 -25.13 -18.03 -30.77
C THR A 147 -24.07 -17.04 -30.28
N SER A 148 -23.89 -15.95 -31.01
CA SER A 148 -23.01 -14.86 -30.65
C SER A 148 -23.61 -14.12 -29.46
N SER A 149 -23.19 -14.51 -28.25
CA SER A 149 -23.33 -13.63 -27.10
C SER A 149 -22.68 -12.29 -27.45
N PRO A 150 -23.36 -11.15 -27.23
CA PRO A 150 -22.77 -9.84 -27.52
C PRO A 150 -21.47 -9.71 -26.73
N PRO A 151 -20.39 -9.17 -27.32
CA PRO A 151 -19.19 -8.85 -26.56
C PRO A 151 -19.63 -7.89 -25.45
N MET A 152 -19.54 -8.35 -24.21
CA MET A 152 -19.68 -7.49 -23.04
C MET A 152 -18.55 -6.49 -23.13
N ASP A 153 -18.88 -5.29 -23.60
CA ASP A 153 -17.99 -4.14 -23.68
C ASP A 153 -17.64 -3.75 -22.24
N MET A 154 -16.62 -4.42 -21.70
CA MET A 154 -15.99 -4.13 -20.43
C MET A 154 -15.10 -2.90 -20.61
N THR A 155 -15.65 -1.77 -21.04
CA THR A 155 -15.05 -0.47 -20.79
C THR A 155 -15.26 -0.20 -19.30
N SER A 156 -14.43 -0.82 -18.45
CA SER A 156 -14.36 -0.45 -17.04
C SER A 156 -13.96 1.02 -17.01
N GLU A 157 -14.93 1.91 -16.80
CA GLU A 157 -14.66 3.32 -16.60
C GLU A 157 -13.63 3.43 -15.48
N SER A 158 -12.45 3.96 -15.80
CA SER A 158 -11.37 4.12 -14.85
C SER A 158 -11.86 5.09 -13.76
N ILE A 159 -11.99 4.60 -12.53
CA ILE A 159 -12.36 5.44 -11.39
C ILE A 159 -11.21 6.38 -11.09
N THR A 160 -11.48 7.69 -11.08
CA THR A 160 -10.51 8.74 -10.79
C THR A 160 -10.90 9.53 -9.54
N GLU A 161 -9.92 10.13 -8.87
CA GLU A 161 -10.13 10.98 -7.70
C GLU A 161 -9.36 12.31 -7.85
N PRO A 162 -9.94 13.46 -7.46
CA PRO A 162 -9.26 14.74 -7.56
C PRO A 162 -8.16 14.90 -6.50
N ILE A 163 -7.02 15.47 -6.90
CA ILE A 163 -5.91 15.80 -5.97
C ILE A 163 -6.14 17.22 -5.41
N GLY A 164 -6.86 17.31 -4.30
CA GLY A 164 -7.14 18.62 -3.68
C GLY A 164 -7.82 19.58 -4.67
N ASP A 165 -7.36 20.83 -4.73
CA ASP A 165 -7.89 21.88 -5.62
C ASP A 165 -6.99 22.14 -6.85
N THR A 166 -6.26 21.11 -7.29
CA THR A 166 -5.27 21.27 -8.37
C THR A 166 -5.87 21.19 -9.78
N GLY A 167 -7.14 20.76 -9.90
CA GLY A 167 -7.77 20.45 -11.18
C GLY A 167 -7.19 19.22 -11.88
N VAL A 168 -6.43 18.39 -11.16
CA VAL A 168 -5.86 17.13 -11.65
C VAL A 168 -6.46 15.96 -10.90
N GLU A 169 -6.77 14.92 -11.66
CA GLU A 169 -7.30 13.66 -11.17
C GLU A 169 -6.24 12.56 -11.19
N VAL A 170 -6.39 11.58 -10.32
CA VAL A 170 -5.54 10.38 -10.23
C VAL A 170 -6.40 9.16 -10.41
N GLU A 171 -5.99 8.26 -11.29
CA GLU A 171 -6.58 6.94 -11.42
C GLU A 171 -6.43 6.18 -10.09
N HIS A 172 -7.52 5.63 -9.56
CA HIS A 172 -7.52 4.88 -8.29
C HIS A 172 -6.54 3.69 -8.30
N ARG A 173 -6.23 3.15 -9.49
CA ARG A 173 -5.20 2.13 -9.69
C ARG A 173 -3.82 2.57 -9.18
N CYS A 174 -3.47 3.86 -9.23
CA CYS A 174 -2.21 4.38 -8.68
C CYS A 174 -2.11 4.13 -7.17
N ILE A 175 -3.20 4.35 -6.43
CA ILE A 175 -3.27 4.13 -4.98
C ILE A 175 -3.15 2.63 -4.68
N GLY A 176 -3.91 1.80 -5.40
CA GLY A 176 -3.85 0.35 -5.25
C GLY A 176 -2.48 -0.25 -5.61
N ALA A 177 -1.81 0.29 -6.62
CA ALA A 177 -0.47 -0.13 -7.02
C ALA A 177 0.58 0.24 -5.96
N TRP A 178 0.50 1.43 -5.37
CA TRP A 178 1.41 1.80 -4.28
C TRP A 178 1.18 0.94 -3.02
N ALA A 179 -0.08 0.67 -2.68
CA ALA A 179 -0.41 -0.22 -1.58
C ALA A 179 0.21 -1.62 -1.75
N ARG A 180 0.25 -2.14 -2.99
CA ARG A 180 0.96 -3.39 -3.32
C ARG A 180 2.46 -3.29 -3.08
N VAL A 181 3.11 -2.19 -3.46
CA VAL A 181 4.54 -1.98 -3.19
C VAL A 181 4.86 -1.96 -1.69
N LEU A 182 3.95 -1.42 -0.87
CA LEU A 182 4.10 -1.39 0.58
C LEU A 182 3.87 -2.76 1.25
N ASP A 183 3.12 -3.65 0.61
CA ASP A 183 2.76 -4.96 1.14
C ASP A 183 3.90 -5.97 0.95
N ASP A 184 4.50 -6.42 2.05
CA ASP A 184 5.57 -7.44 2.04
C ASP A 184 5.13 -8.80 1.47
N SER A 185 3.82 -9.07 1.40
CA SER A 185 3.28 -10.28 0.80
C SER A 185 3.02 -10.17 -0.71
N CYS A 186 3.01 -8.94 -1.25
CA CYS A 186 2.83 -8.72 -2.67
C CYS A 186 4.18 -8.83 -3.40
N ALA A 187 4.15 -9.37 -4.62
CA ALA A 187 5.33 -9.45 -5.46
C ALA A 187 5.75 -8.08 -6.02
N SER A 188 4.83 -7.12 -6.13
CA SER A 188 5.11 -5.81 -6.73
C SER A 188 6.05 -5.00 -5.83
N ASN A 189 7.10 -4.44 -6.43
CA ASN A 189 8.18 -3.76 -5.71
C ASN A 189 8.43 -2.34 -6.24
N TRP A 190 7.81 -1.95 -7.36
CA TRP A 190 7.89 -0.59 -7.89
C TRP A 190 6.60 -0.16 -8.62
N LEU A 191 6.43 1.16 -8.70
CA LEU A 191 5.35 1.84 -9.41
C LEU A 191 5.91 3.09 -10.13
N LEU A 192 5.51 3.27 -11.39
CA LEU A 192 5.63 4.52 -12.14
C LEU A 192 4.23 5.02 -12.52
N MET A 193 3.97 6.29 -12.24
CA MET A 193 2.78 6.99 -12.68
C MET A 193 3.15 8.27 -13.43
N GLY A 194 2.27 8.67 -14.34
CA GLY A 194 2.52 9.79 -15.24
C GLY A 194 1.29 10.14 -16.06
N TYR A 195 1.44 11.15 -16.90
CA TYR A 195 0.37 11.67 -17.75
C TYR A 195 0.21 10.77 -18.99
N PRO A 196 -1.01 10.26 -19.29
CA PRO A 196 -1.20 9.43 -20.46
C PRO A 196 -1.03 10.26 -21.75
N PRO A 197 -0.55 9.65 -22.84
CA PRO A 197 -0.51 10.32 -24.13
C PRO A 197 -1.95 10.61 -24.61
N LEU A 198 -2.18 11.82 -25.07
CA LEU A 198 -3.44 12.21 -25.72
C LEU A 198 -3.34 11.84 -27.20
N THR A 199 -4.39 11.18 -27.73
CA THR A 199 -4.49 10.88 -29.16
C THR A 199 -4.34 12.16 -29.95
N SER A 200 -3.28 12.25 -30.74
CA SER A 200 -2.88 13.50 -31.37
C SER A 200 -3.33 13.57 -32.81
N PHE A 201 -4.18 14.55 -33.13
CA PHE A 201 -4.41 14.94 -34.51
C PHE A 201 -3.17 15.67 -35.05
N GLY A 202 -2.57 15.15 -36.13
CA GLY A 202 -1.45 15.80 -36.83
C GLY A 202 -0.04 15.39 -36.35
N GLY A 203 0.13 14.23 -35.73
CA GLY A 203 1.45 13.61 -35.49
C GLY A 203 2.30 14.26 -34.39
N ARG A 204 1.79 15.27 -33.68
CA ARG A 204 2.46 15.85 -32.51
C ARG A 204 1.95 15.21 -31.23
N GLN A 205 2.77 14.39 -30.59
CA GLN A 205 2.44 13.80 -29.30
C GLN A 205 2.03 14.89 -28.30
N ARG A 206 0.88 14.67 -27.65
CA ARG A 206 0.35 15.47 -26.54
C ARG A 206 0.14 14.54 -25.36
N TRP A 207 -0.03 15.11 -24.18
CA TRP A 207 -0.32 14.37 -22.95
C TRP A 207 -1.53 14.99 -22.28
N ASP A 208 -2.35 14.14 -21.66
CA ASP A 208 -3.43 14.58 -20.80
C ASP A 208 -2.86 15.05 -19.47
N THR A 209 -2.78 16.36 -19.26
CA THR A 209 -2.27 16.90 -18.00
C THR A 209 -3.34 16.96 -16.91
N SER A 210 -4.60 16.61 -17.21
CA SER A 210 -5.68 16.55 -16.20
C SER A 210 -5.72 15.22 -15.46
N LEU A 211 -5.03 14.18 -15.95
CA LEU A 211 -5.12 12.84 -15.40
C LEU A 211 -3.73 12.22 -15.20
N VAL A 212 -3.51 11.63 -14.02
CA VAL A 212 -2.35 10.79 -13.73
C VAL A 212 -2.78 9.33 -13.65
N VAL A 213 -2.11 8.48 -14.42
CA VAL A 213 -2.39 7.05 -14.53
C VAL A 213 -1.16 6.21 -14.24
N VAL A 214 -1.36 4.91 -13.99
CA VAL A 214 -0.25 3.94 -13.90
C VAL A 214 0.42 3.78 -15.26
N GLN A 215 1.71 4.04 -15.33
CA GLN A 215 2.54 3.86 -16.53
C GLN A 215 3.31 2.54 -16.51
N GLY A 216 3.64 2.05 -15.31
CA GLY A 216 4.29 0.75 -15.12
C GLY A 216 4.29 0.34 -13.66
N GLU A 217 4.29 -0.96 -13.41
CA GLU A 217 4.50 -1.57 -12.10
C GLU A 217 5.09 -2.97 -12.32
N GLY A 218 5.81 -3.50 -11.33
CA GLY A 218 6.45 -4.80 -11.51
C GLY A 218 7.12 -5.35 -10.25
N PRO A 219 7.48 -6.65 -10.28
CA PRO A 219 8.05 -7.34 -9.13
C PRO A 219 9.57 -7.21 -8.99
N GLY A 220 10.26 -6.66 -9.98
CA GLY A 220 11.69 -6.38 -9.94
C GLY A 220 12.02 -5.16 -9.07
N GLY A 221 13.22 -4.63 -9.26
CA GLY A 221 13.75 -3.58 -8.42
C GLY A 221 13.91 -2.24 -9.12
N LEU A 222 14.94 -1.52 -8.68
CA LEU A 222 15.41 -0.30 -9.32
C LEU A 222 15.68 -0.50 -10.82
N ASP A 223 16.34 -1.58 -11.22
CA ASP A 223 16.76 -1.80 -12.61
C ASP A 223 15.57 -1.98 -13.56
N GLU A 224 14.55 -2.74 -13.15
CA GLU A 224 13.33 -2.92 -13.93
C GLU A 224 12.57 -1.59 -14.05
N MET A 225 12.42 -0.85 -12.94
CA MET A 225 11.78 0.47 -12.96
C MET A 225 12.53 1.45 -13.89
N VAL A 226 13.86 1.50 -13.82
CA VAL A 226 14.70 2.37 -14.67
C VAL A 226 14.55 2.01 -16.14
N SER A 227 14.42 0.72 -16.48
CA SER A 227 14.22 0.27 -17.86
C SER A 227 12.90 0.76 -18.48
N ASN A 228 11.92 1.16 -17.65
CA ASN A 228 10.64 1.71 -18.06
C ASN A 228 10.62 3.26 -18.13
N LEU A 229 11.73 3.94 -17.83
CA LEU A 229 11.82 5.40 -17.90
C LEU A 229 12.06 5.88 -19.35
N GLU A 230 11.01 6.37 -19.99
CA GLU A 230 11.12 6.96 -21.33
C GLU A 230 11.60 8.41 -21.28
N SER A 231 12.52 8.78 -22.19
CA SER A 231 13.04 10.15 -22.28
C SER A 231 11.97 11.21 -22.65
N GLY A 232 10.84 10.81 -23.23
CA GLY A 232 9.79 11.74 -23.67
C GLY A 232 8.79 12.15 -22.58
N SER A 233 8.80 11.44 -21.44
CA SER A 233 7.72 11.48 -20.46
C SER A 233 8.24 11.90 -19.09
N VAL A 234 7.33 12.40 -18.25
CA VAL A 234 7.63 12.76 -16.85
C VAL A 234 6.94 11.74 -15.96
N TYR A 235 7.68 11.18 -15.01
CA TYR A 235 7.16 10.19 -14.08
C TYR A 235 7.33 10.65 -12.64
N LEU A 236 6.32 10.34 -11.83
CA LEU A 236 6.47 10.21 -10.39
C LEU A 236 6.33 8.72 -10.06
N GLY A 237 7.18 8.20 -9.20
CA GLY A 237 7.15 6.77 -8.90
C GLY A 237 7.79 6.46 -7.57
N GLY A 238 7.71 5.20 -7.18
CA GLY A 238 8.43 4.73 -6.02
C GLY A 238 8.76 3.25 -6.11
N PHE A 239 9.78 2.85 -5.37
CA PHE A 239 10.21 1.46 -5.30
C PHE A 239 10.70 1.09 -3.90
N LYS A 240 10.68 -0.19 -3.63
CA LYS A 240 11.12 -0.81 -2.38
C LYS A 240 12.58 -1.22 -2.46
N VAL A 241 13.31 -0.99 -1.38
CA VAL A 241 14.69 -1.42 -1.16
C VAL A 241 14.74 -2.12 0.18
N VAL A 242 15.39 -3.27 0.29
CA VAL A 242 15.56 -3.95 1.58
C VAL A 242 16.88 -3.55 2.22
N ALA A 243 16.80 -2.79 3.29
CA ALA A 243 17.93 -2.43 4.15
C ALA A 243 18.25 -3.61 5.09
N VAL A 244 19.52 -4.03 5.11
CA VAL A 244 20.03 -5.14 5.93
C VAL A 244 21.05 -4.60 6.94
N ASP A 245 20.83 -4.90 8.21
CA ASP A 245 21.70 -4.56 9.34
C ASP A 245 21.78 -5.78 10.28
N GLY A 246 22.86 -6.56 10.17
CA GLY A 246 22.97 -7.87 10.79
C GLY A 246 21.83 -8.80 10.38
N GLU A 247 21.04 -9.28 11.35
CA GLU A 247 19.86 -10.12 11.12
C GLU A 247 18.59 -9.32 10.81
N SER A 248 18.61 -7.99 10.97
CA SER A 248 17.45 -7.13 10.74
C SER A 248 17.33 -6.77 9.26
N ARG A 249 16.23 -7.18 8.64
CA ARG A 249 15.83 -6.78 7.28
C ARG A 249 14.63 -5.84 7.34
N ARG A 250 14.68 -4.70 6.63
CA ARG A 250 13.59 -3.70 6.64
C ARG A 250 13.38 -3.11 5.25
N GLY A 251 12.13 -3.02 4.83
CA GLY A 251 11.75 -2.24 3.66
C GLY A 251 12.04 -0.75 3.87
N LYS A 252 12.65 -0.15 2.86
CA LYS A 252 12.81 1.29 2.66
C LYS A 252 12.17 1.63 1.33
N PHE A 253 11.46 2.75 1.29
CA PHE A 253 10.68 3.16 0.14
C PHE A 253 11.26 4.45 -0.42
N VAL A 254 11.57 4.47 -1.70
CA VAL A 254 12.23 5.59 -2.37
C VAL A 254 11.22 6.21 -3.32
N CYS A 255 10.99 7.52 -3.21
CA CYS A 255 10.22 8.28 -4.19
C CYS A 255 11.17 8.80 -5.27
N ILE A 256 10.77 8.70 -6.53
CA ILE A 256 11.49 9.29 -7.65
C ILE A 256 10.61 10.29 -8.39
N PHE A 257 11.18 11.43 -8.74
CA PHE A 257 10.63 12.37 -9.71
C PHE A 257 11.58 12.42 -10.90
N PHE A 258 11.16 11.81 -12.02
CA PHE A 258 11.93 11.76 -13.25
C PHE A 258 11.38 12.76 -14.26
N ALA A 259 12.16 13.79 -14.56
CA ALA A 259 11.78 14.88 -15.46
C ALA A 259 12.89 15.15 -16.50
N PRO A 260 12.99 14.31 -17.55
CA PRO A 260 14.09 14.37 -18.49
C PRO A 260 14.04 15.65 -19.32
N ILE A 261 15.20 16.20 -19.68
CA ILE A 261 15.26 17.47 -20.43
C ILE A 261 14.53 17.43 -21.77
N THR A 262 14.40 16.24 -22.35
CA THR A 262 13.69 15.92 -23.59
C THR A 262 12.17 15.92 -23.45
N ALA A 263 11.62 15.83 -22.23
CA ALA A 263 10.18 15.97 -22.02
C ALA A 263 9.74 17.44 -22.20
N PRO A 264 8.52 17.69 -22.73
CA PRO A 264 8.02 19.03 -22.96
C PRO A 264 8.08 19.92 -21.72
N VAL A 265 8.59 21.14 -21.88
CA VAL A 265 8.77 22.12 -20.79
C VAL A 265 7.49 22.32 -19.99
N ARG A 266 6.34 22.40 -20.67
CA ARG A 266 5.03 22.58 -20.03
C ARG A 266 4.69 21.45 -19.05
N ILE A 267 4.90 20.19 -19.45
CA ILE A 267 4.59 19.02 -18.61
C ILE A 267 5.57 18.95 -17.44
N ARG A 268 6.86 19.21 -17.67
CA ARG A 268 7.85 19.25 -16.59
C ARG A 268 7.51 20.30 -15.53
N ALA A 269 7.17 21.52 -15.96
CA ALA A 269 6.81 22.60 -15.04
C ALA A 269 5.57 22.25 -14.20
N MET A 270 4.54 21.72 -14.85
CA MET A 270 3.29 21.33 -14.20
C MET A 270 3.49 20.15 -13.23
N ALA A 271 4.22 19.10 -13.66
CA ALA A 271 4.54 17.97 -12.80
C ALA A 271 5.38 18.38 -11.57
N ALA A 272 6.32 19.32 -11.73
CA ALA A 272 7.12 19.84 -10.63
C ALA A 272 6.28 20.61 -9.59
N GLN A 273 5.19 21.26 -10.01
CA GLN A 273 4.25 21.92 -9.10
C GLN A 273 3.41 20.89 -8.33
N LEU A 274 3.03 19.79 -8.98
CA LEU A 274 2.13 18.79 -8.40
C LEU A 274 2.80 17.65 -7.65
N LYS A 275 4.11 17.44 -7.82
CA LYS A 275 4.82 16.30 -7.21
C LYS A 275 4.60 16.18 -5.71
N GLY A 276 4.50 17.30 -4.97
CA GLY A 276 4.25 17.30 -3.53
C GLY A 276 2.88 16.74 -3.18
N SER A 277 1.83 17.22 -3.85
CA SER A 277 0.45 16.76 -3.65
C SER A 277 0.27 15.31 -4.11
N LEU A 278 0.83 14.95 -5.26
CA LEU A 278 0.83 13.58 -5.78
C LEU A 278 1.54 12.61 -4.83
N LYS A 279 2.71 12.99 -4.31
CA LYS A 279 3.44 12.19 -3.33
C LYS A 279 2.63 12.01 -2.05
N ALA A 280 2.07 13.09 -1.50
CA ALA A 280 1.28 13.03 -0.28
C ALA A 280 0.01 12.16 -0.44
N HIS A 281 -0.60 12.20 -1.63
CA HIS A 281 -1.84 11.48 -1.93
C HIS A 281 -1.61 10.00 -2.28
N VAL A 282 -0.63 9.70 -3.14
CA VAL A 282 -0.38 8.35 -3.66
C VAL A 282 0.80 7.70 -2.95
N LEU A 283 1.98 8.32 -2.99
CA LEU A 283 3.25 7.73 -2.54
C LEU A 283 3.56 8.05 -1.07
N SER A 284 2.56 7.95 -0.21
CA SER A 284 2.76 8.18 1.23
C SER A 284 3.66 7.09 1.84
N GLY A 285 4.48 7.46 2.83
CA GLY A 285 5.39 6.51 3.51
C GLY A 285 6.76 6.32 2.85
N THR A 286 7.12 7.11 1.82
CA THR A 286 8.49 7.10 1.29
C THR A 286 9.48 7.71 2.28
N HIS A 287 10.69 7.16 2.31
CA HIS A 287 11.77 7.51 3.23
C HIS A 287 12.70 8.58 2.68
N ILE A 288 12.93 8.58 1.37
CA ILE A 288 13.74 9.58 0.67
C ILE A 288 13.08 9.94 -0.66
N ASP A 289 13.40 11.12 -1.15
CA ASP A 289 13.00 11.60 -2.47
C ASP A 289 14.24 11.85 -3.34
N LEU A 290 14.18 11.43 -4.59
CA LEU A 290 15.20 11.65 -5.60
C LEU A 290 14.61 12.36 -6.81
N GLU A 291 15.28 13.42 -7.25
CA GLU A 291 14.92 14.13 -8.47
C GLU A 291 16.01 13.89 -9.52
N VAL A 292 15.62 13.32 -10.65
CA VAL A 292 16.56 12.91 -11.71
C VAL A 292 16.08 13.38 -13.07
N SER A 293 17.04 13.82 -13.89
CA SER A 293 16.78 14.25 -15.28
C SER A 293 17.32 13.26 -16.32
N ARG A 294 18.07 12.24 -15.89
CA ARG A 294 18.56 11.16 -16.75
C ARG A 294 18.40 9.83 -16.01
N ALA A 295 17.95 8.80 -16.72
CA ALA A 295 17.75 7.48 -16.14
C ALA A 295 19.08 6.89 -15.60
N THR A 296 20.19 7.22 -16.27
CA THR A 296 21.55 6.83 -15.87
C THR A 296 22.01 7.39 -14.53
N ASP A 297 21.37 8.46 -14.04
CA ASP A 297 21.75 9.10 -12.78
C ASP A 297 21.10 8.37 -11.58
N LEU A 298 20.09 7.54 -11.84
CA LEU A 298 19.38 6.77 -10.82
C LEU A 298 20.03 5.39 -10.65
N THR A 299 21.14 5.35 -9.91
CA THR A 299 21.89 4.11 -9.64
C THR A 299 21.68 3.61 -8.21
N ALA A 300 21.89 2.32 -7.98
CA ALA A 300 21.83 1.70 -6.65
C ALA A 300 22.76 2.40 -5.65
N GLN A 301 23.94 2.84 -6.10
CA GLN A 301 24.89 3.58 -5.26
C GLN A 301 24.32 4.92 -4.79
N VAL A 302 23.77 5.74 -5.70
CA VAL A 302 23.19 7.04 -5.37
C VAL A 302 22.04 6.88 -4.37
N VAL A 303 21.20 5.86 -4.57
CA VAL A 303 20.09 5.56 -3.66
C VAL A 303 20.59 5.12 -2.29
N ALA A 304 21.57 4.22 -2.23
CA ALA A 304 22.16 3.74 -0.99
C ALA A 304 22.83 4.87 -0.20
N GLU A 305 23.62 5.73 -0.84
CA GLU A 305 24.25 6.90 -0.22
C GLU A 305 23.19 7.84 0.37
N LYS A 306 22.11 8.10 -0.37
CA LYS A 306 21.01 8.94 0.13
C LYS A 306 20.28 8.30 1.31
N LEU A 307 20.01 7.00 1.25
CA LEU A 307 19.40 6.25 2.36
C LEU A 307 20.28 6.25 3.60
N VAL A 308 21.60 6.09 3.46
CA VAL A 308 22.55 6.19 4.58
C VAL A 308 22.55 7.59 5.17
N SER A 309 22.61 8.64 4.34
CA SER A 309 22.61 10.03 4.80
C SER A 309 21.30 10.45 5.50
N SER A 310 20.20 9.76 5.19
CA SER A 310 18.88 10.00 5.79
C SER A 310 18.61 9.07 6.97
N GLY A 311 19.40 7.99 7.12
CA GLY A 311 19.43 7.17 8.32
C GLY A 311 20.17 7.89 9.42
N GLY A 312 19.54 8.06 10.59
CA GLY A 312 20.18 8.68 11.75
C GLY A 312 21.31 7.83 12.35
N ALA A 313 21.33 7.65 13.67
CA ALA A 313 22.38 6.91 14.37
C ALA A 313 22.53 5.42 13.97
N HIS A 314 21.56 4.86 13.22
CA HIS A 314 21.58 3.49 12.72
C HIS A 314 21.54 3.51 11.18
N SER A 315 22.70 3.36 10.57
CA SER A 315 22.83 3.19 9.11
C SER A 315 22.85 1.71 8.78
N ALA A 316 22.06 1.29 7.79
CA ALA A 316 22.11 -0.08 7.30
C ALA A 316 23.47 -0.40 6.69
N THR A 317 23.94 -1.64 6.85
CA THR A 317 25.22 -2.09 6.29
C THR A 317 25.13 -2.36 4.79
N THR A 318 23.98 -2.86 4.34
CA THR A 318 23.79 -3.26 2.93
C THR A 318 22.35 -2.99 2.49
N PHE A 319 22.18 -2.72 1.20
CA PHE A 319 20.88 -2.54 0.57
C PHE A 319 20.73 -3.56 -0.56
N ILE A 320 19.55 -4.19 -0.63
CA ILE A 320 19.15 -5.09 -1.70
C ILE A 320 18.11 -4.36 -2.53
N PHE A 321 18.40 -4.21 -3.82
CA PHE A 321 17.60 -3.50 -4.81
C PHE A 321 16.78 -4.46 -5.66
#